data_AF-H9VMR6-F1
#
_entry.id   AF-H9VMR6-F1
#
_cell.length_a   1.000
_cell.length_b   1.000
_cell.length_c   1.000
_cell.angle_alpha   90.00
_cell.angle_beta   90.00
_cell.angle_gamma   90.00
#
_symmetry.space_group_name_H-M   'P 1'
#
loop_
_entity.id
_entity.type
_entity.pdbx_description
1 polymer ?
#
loop_
_entity_poly.entity_id
_entity_poly.type
_entity_poly.pdbx_seq_one_letter_code
_entity_poly.pdbx_strand_id
1 'polypeptide(L)'
;QVLPHLTLTPNYVLRSLIAQWCERHGVEMPNKAGSSRSDSSDVSFGNRTSIDILVQQLYSRQIDVQRAAAEEIRLLAKRNADNRLLIAEAGAI
;
A
#
# COMPACT_ATOMS: atom_id res chain seq x y z
N GLN A 1 -17.67 -31.22 7.87
CA GLN A 1 -19.01 -30.63 7.99
C GLN A 1 -18.86 -29.13 7.83
N VAL A 2 -19.40 -28.54 6.75
CA VAL A 2 -19.29 -27.10 6.45
C VAL A 2 -20.60 -26.43 6.88
N LEU A 3 -20.51 -25.30 7.58
CA LEU A 3 -21.68 -24.52 7.98
C LEU A 3 -22.43 -24.03 6.72
N PRO A 4 -23.71 -24.39 6.51
CA PRO A 4 -24.44 -24.04 5.30
C PRO A 4 -24.83 -22.55 5.24
N HIS A 5 -24.71 -21.82 6.35
CA HIS A 5 -24.99 -20.40 6.45
C HIS A 5 -23.73 -19.63 6.87
N LEU A 6 -23.13 -18.92 5.92
CA LEU A 6 -21.99 -18.01 6.14
C LEU A 6 -22.45 -16.55 6.28
N THR A 7 -23.74 -16.33 6.51
CA THR A 7 -24.31 -14.99 6.68
C THR A 7 -23.84 -14.40 8.00
N LEU A 8 -22.72 -13.69 7.94
CA LEU A 8 -22.20 -12.92 9.06
C LEU A 8 -23.17 -11.78 9.37
N THR A 9 -23.71 -11.78 10.59
CA THR A 9 -24.46 -10.61 11.07
C THR A 9 -23.44 -9.53 11.43
N PRO A 10 -23.46 -8.34 10.79
CA PRO A 10 -22.53 -7.28 11.13
C PRO A 10 -22.74 -6.82 12.58
N ASN A 11 -21.69 -6.94 13.40
CA ASN A 11 -21.70 -6.41 14.76
C ASN A 11 -21.29 -4.93 14.74
N TYR A 12 -22.27 -4.04 14.68
CA TYR A 12 -22.03 -2.59 14.60
C TYR A 12 -21.43 -2.01 15.89
N VAL A 13 -21.80 -2.53 17.06
CA VAL A 13 -21.27 -2.08 18.35
C VAL A 13 -19.78 -2.34 18.44
N LEU A 14 -19.34 -3.54 18.05
CA LEU A 14 -17.93 -3.89 18.02
C LEU A 14 -17.15 -3.03 17.02
N ARG A 15 -17.72 -2.75 15.84
CA ARG A 15 -17.10 -1.83 14.86
C ARG A 15 -16.89 -0.43 15.43
N SER A 16 -17.89 0.11 16.14
CA SER A 16 -17.79 1.43 16.78
C SER A 16 -16.76 1.45 17.92
N LEU A 17 -16.69 0.38 18.72
CA LEU A 17 -15.68 0.26 19.79
C LEU A 17 -14.26 0.22 19.23
N ILE A 18 -14.04 -0.58 18.17
CA ILE A 18 -12.76 -0.66 17.48
C ILE A 18 -12.38 0.70 16.89
N ALA A 19 -13.33 1.41 16.25
CA ALA A 19 -13.08 2.74 15.69
C ALA A 19 -12.64 3.75 16.75
N GLN A 20 -13.32 3.79 17.90
CA GLN A 20 -12.97 4.70 19.01
C GLN A 20 -11.61 4.38 19.62
N TRP A 21 -11.26 3.10 19.75
CA TRP A 21 -9.94 2.69 20.23
C TRP A 21 -8.84 3.12 19.25
N CYS A 22 -9.06 2.86 17.96
CA CYS A 22 -8.16 3.25 16.89
C CYS A 22 -7.88 4.76 16.90
N GLU A 23 -8.92 5.59 16.99
CA GLU A 23 -8.80 7.05 17.08
C GLU A 23 -7.98 7.51 18.29
N ARG A 24 -8.26 6.95 19.49
CA ARG A 24 -7.52 7.30 20.72
C ARG A 24 -6.05 6.91 20.69
N HIS A 25 -5.70 5.87 19.94
CA HIS A 25 -4.34 5.33 19.87
C HIS A 25 -3.61 5.68 18.57
N GLY A 26 -4.21 6.51 17.70
CA GLY A 26 -3.63 6.89 16.41
C GLY A 26 -3.43 5.72 15.45
N VAL A 27 -4.20 4.63 15.61
CA VAL A 27 -4.15 3.44 14.74
C VAL A 27 -5.15 3.61 13.62
N GLU A 28 -4.70 3.53 12.37
CA GLU A 28 -5.60 3.64 11.22
C GLU A 28 -6.52 2.43 11.11
N MET A 29 -7.83 2.69 11.07
CA MET A 29 -8.81 1.64 10.84
C MET A 29 -8.69 1.14 9.40
N PRO A 30 -8.60 -0.18 9.14
CA PRO A 30 -8.56 -0.71 7.79
C PRO A 30 -9.88 -0.41 7.09
N ASN A 31 -9.97 0.71 6.38
CA ASN A 31 -11.20 1.10 5.71
C ASN A 31 -11.37 0.23 4.46
N LYS A 32 -12.37 -0.66 4.48
CA LYS A 32 -12.79 -1.45 3.32
C LYS A 32 -13.63 -0.58 2.37
N ALA A 33 -13.05 0.47 1.84
CA ALA A 33 -13.57 1.20 0.69
C ALA A 33 -12.40 1.98 0.10
N GLY A 34 -12.02 1.65 -1.12
CA GLY A 34 -11.10 2.47 -1.88
C GLY A 34 -11.62 3.91 -1.97
N SER A 35 -10.68 4.84 -2.09
CA SER A 35 -10.91 6.27 -2.35
C SER A 35 -11.35 7.11 -1.14
N SER A 36 -10.37 7.72 -0.48
CA SER A 36 -10.13 9.17 -0.61
C SER A 36 -9.14 9.59 0.48
N ARG A 37 -7.87 9.80 0.09
CA ARG A 37 -6.93 10.58 0.88
C ARG A 37 -6.36 11.68 0.01
N SER A 38 -7.20 12.70 -0.15
CA SER A 38 -6.84 14.04 -0.58
C SER A 38 -5.99 14.72 0.51
N ASP A 39 -4.75 14.25 0.70
CA ASP A 39 -3.71 14.99 1.43
C ASP A 39 -2.29 14.49 1.09
N SER A 40 -2.15 13.62 0.09
CA SER A 40 -0.91 12.89 -0.22
C SER A 40 -0.36 13.17 -1.61
N SER A 41 -0.97 14.07 -2.39
CA SER A 41 -0.67 14.22 -3.82
C SER A 41 0.78 14.60 -4.11
N ASP A 42 1.40 15.43 -3.26
CA ASP A 42 2.76 15.90 -3.48
C ASP A 42 3.80 14.80 -3.16
N VAL A 43 3.63 14.11 -2.03
CA VAL A 43 4.46 12.96 -1.65
C VAL A 43 4.25 11.78 -2.59
N SER A 44 3.02 11.52 -3.02
CA SER A 44 2.69 10.46 -3.97
C SER A 44 3.27 10.74 -5.36
N PHE A 45 3.32 12.01 -5.79
CA PHE A 45 3.95 12.39 -7.06
C PHE A 45 5.48 12.23 -7.00
N GLY A 46 6.11 12.63 -5.89
CA GLY A 46 7.53 12.41 -5.66
C GLY A 46 7.89 10.92 -5.62
N ASN A 47 7.07 10.10 -4.95
CA ASN A 47 7.23 8.65 -4.92
C ASN A 47 7.06 8.04 -6.31
N ARG A 48 6.08 8.47 -7.10
CA ARG A 48 5.86 7.99 -8.47
C ARG A 48 7.05 8.27 -9.38
N THR A 49 7.51 9.52 -9.39
CA THR A 49 8.68 9.91 -10.20
C THR A 49 9.92 9.10 -9.82
N SER A 50 10.12 8.86 -8.52
CA SER A 50 11.22 8.04 -8.01
C SER A 50 11.10 6.58 -8.42
N ILE A 51 9.89 6.01 -8.37
CA ILE A 51 9.60 4.64 -8.81
C ILE A 51 9.86 4.48 -10.31
N ASP A 52 9.42 5.43 -11.14
CA ASP A 52 9.65 5.40 -12.59
C ASP A 52 11.16 5.34 -12.91
N ILE A 53 11.98 6.13 -12.19
CA ILE A 53 13.44 6.10 -12.33
C ILE A 53 14.02 4.75 -11.91
N LEU A 54 13.57 4.19 -10.78
CA LEU A 54 14.03 2.88 -10.30
C LEU A 54 13.66 1.76 -11.30
N VAL A 55 12.46 1.81 -11.88
CA VAL A 55 12.03 0.85 -12.91
C VAL A 55 12.92 0.97 -14.15
N GLN A 56 13.25 2.18 -14.60
CA GLN A 56 14.21 2.37 -15.68
C GLN A 56 15.60 1.80 -15.35
N GLN A 57 16.05 1.97 -14.10
CA GLN A 57 17.34 1.45 -13.64
C GLN A 57 17.39 -0.09 -13.60
N LEU A 58 16.26 -0.78 -13.47
CA LEU A 58 16.20 -2.24 -13.61
C LEU A 58 16.60 -2.73 -15.01
N TYR A 59 16.44 -1.90 -16.04
CA TYR A 59 16.85 -2.21 -17.41
C TYR A 59 18.29 -1.75 -17.75
N SER A 60 19.01 -1.15 -16.79
CA SER A 60 20.40 -0.72 -16.98
C SER A 60 21.31 -1.91 -17.29
N ARG A 61 22.35 -1.74 -18.11
CA ARG A 61 23.35 -2.80 -18.36
C ARG A 61 24.29 -3.06 -17.16
N GLN A 62 24.30 -2.16 -16.18
CA GLN A 62 25.16 -2.29 -14.99
C GLN A 62 24.44 -3.08 -13.91
N ILE A 63 24.97 -4.26 -13.57
CA ILE A 63 24.38 -5.18 -12.58
C ILE A 63 24.27 -4.54 -11.20
N ASP A 64 25.25 -3.74 -10.79
CA ASP A 64 25.24 -3.08 -9.48
C ASP A 64 24.08 -2.06 -9.39
N VAL A 65 23.80 -1.34 -10.48
CA VAL A 65 22.66 -0.41 -10.57
C VAL A 65 21.34 -1.16 -10.54
N GLN A 66 21.22 -2.28 -11.27
CA GLN A 66 20.01 -3.10 -11.23
C GLN A 66 19.73 -3.63 -9.81
N ARG A 67 20.77 -4.13 -9.12
CA ARG A 67 20.65 -4.65 -7.76
C ARG A 67 20.22 -3.57 -6.78
N ALA A 68 20.86 -2.41 -6.82
CA ALA A 68 20.49 -1.27 -5.99
C ALA A 68 19.04 -0.83 -6.24
N ALA A 69 18.63 -0.75 -7.51
CA ALA A 69 17.26 -0.39 -7.86
C ALA A 69 16.24 -1.43 -7.37
N ALA A 70 16.54 -2.72 -7.49
CA ALA A 70 15.68 -3.79 -6.97
C ALA A 70 15.57 -3.77 -5.44
N GLU A 71 16.66 -3.47 -4.73
CA GLU A 71 16.67 -3.31 -3.28
C GLU A 71 15.75 -2.16 -2.83
N GLU A 72 15.84 -1.00 -3.49
CA GLU A 72 15.00 0.16 -3.18
C GLU A 72 13.52 -0.08 -3.50
N ILE A 73 13.20 -0.70 -4.65
CA ILE A 73 11.82 -1.08 -4.98
C ILE A 73 11.23 -2.01 -3.90
N ARG A 74 12.02 -2.98 -3.43
CA ARG A 74 11.59 -3.89 -2.35
C ARG A 74 11.35 -3.15 -1.04
N LEU A 75 12.21 -2.19 -0.68
CA LEU A 75 12.05 -1.37 0.52
C LEU A 75 10.81 -0.47 0.45
N LEU A 76 10.56 0.17 -0.69
CA LEU A 76 9.37 0.98 -0.93
C LEU A 76 8.08 0.16 -0.81
N ALA A 77 8.05 -1.03 -1.41
CA ALA A 77 6.91 -1.95 -1.32
C ALA A 77 6.61 -2.42 0.13
N LYS A 78 7.65 -2.54 0.96
CA LYS A 78 7.52 -2.93 2.37
C LYS A 78 6.95 -1.81 3.26
N ARG A 79 7.17 -0.54 2.90
CA ARG A 79 6.77 0.62 3.72
C ARG A 79 5.26 0.80 3.82
N ASN A 80 4.53 0.73 2.70
CA ASN A 80 3.08 0.93 2.69
C ASN A 80 2.41 0.25 1.48
N ALA A 81 1.06 0.27 1.45
CA ALA A 81 0.29 -0.31 0.36
C ALA A 81 0.27 0.55 -0.91
N ASP A 82 0.31 1.87 -0.76
CA ASP A 82 0.24 2.81 -1.88
C ASP A 82 1.47 2.71 -2.79
N ASN A 83 2.66 2.54 -2.22
CA ASN A 83 3.88 2.28 -2.96
C ASN A 83 3.79 0.99 -3.77
N ARG A 84 3.14 -0.06 -3.23
CA ARG A 84 2.94 -1.31 -3.98
C ARG A 84 2.04 -1.11 -5.19
N LEU A 85 1.01 -0.27 -5.04
CA LEU A 85 0.13 0.10 -6.14
C LEU A 85 0.89 0.89 -7.21
N LEU A 86 1.67 1.90 -6.81
CA LEU A 86 2.48 2.71 -7.74
C LEU A 86 3.54 1.88 -8.48
N ILE A 87 4.19 0.92 -7.80
CA ILE A 87 5.14 -0.02 -8.42
C ILE A 87 4.46 -0.90 -9.48
N ALA A 88 3.24 -1.39 -9.19
CA ALA A 88 2.46 -2.16 -10.15
C ALA A 88 2.03 -1.30 -11.35
N GLU A 89 1.58 -0.07 -11.12
CA GLU A 89 1.22 0.87 -12.19
C GLU A 89 2.41 1.24 -13.09
N ALA A 90 3.62 1.29 -12.53
CA ALA A 90 4.85 1.55 -13.27
C ALA A 90 5.34 0.35 -14.11
N GLY A 91 4.65 -0.81 -14.05
CA GLY A 91 4.99 -1.99 -14.85
C GLY A 91 6.20 -2.76 -14.35
N ALA A 92 6.50 -2.70 -13.05
CA ALA A 92 7.60 -3.45 -12.45
C ALA A 92 7.27 -4.94 -12.19
N ILE A 93 6.00 -5.36 -12.38
CA ILE A 93 5.47 -6.71 -12.07
C ILE A 93 4.62 -7.20 -13.24
#